data_AF-A0A1H5TR78-F1
#
_entry.id   AF-A0A1H5TR78-F1
#
_cell.length_a   1.000
_cell.length_b   1.000
_cell.length_c   1.000
_cell.angle_alpha   90.00
_cell.angle_beta   90.00
_cell.angle_gamma   90.00
#
_symmetry.space_group_name_H-M   'P 1'
#
loop_
_entity.id
_entity.type
_entity.pdbx_description
1 polymer ?
#
loop_
_entity_poly.entity_id
_entity_poly.type
_entity_poly.pdbx_seq_one_letter_code
_entity_poly.pdbx_strand_id
1 'polypeptide(L)'
;MKKKLLNKAIKIAEKAHRKQTDKFGAPYMGHVMRVMNAGRTLDEKIVGVLHDVLEDCPEITSETLYFEGFTEVQIFAIECLTKTSDLMDYDKFIKKVEQSPLAIAVKINDLKDNMDLTRFTGLMTERDFKRINKYLKAYQYLTEKY
;
A
#
# COMPACT_ATOMS: atom_id res chain seq x y z
N MET A 1 20.44 -11.65 0.29
CA MET A 1 19.25 -12.50 0.01
C MET A 1 17.98 -11.75 0.38
N LYS A 2 16.92 -11.85 -0.44
CA LYS A 2 15.65 -11.11 -0.30
C LYS A 2 14.99 -11.18 1.08
N LYS A 3 15.16 -12.28 1.83
CA LYS A 3 14.69 -12.38 3.24
C LYS A 3 15.30 -11.31 4.16
N LYS A 4 16.56 -10.94 3.96
CA LYS A 4 17.20 -9.83 4.72
C LYS A 4 16.59 -8.48 4.35
N LEU A 5 16.24 -8.28 3.07
CA LEU A 5 15.55 -7.06 2.61
C LEU A 5 14.13 -6.96 3.16
N LEU A 6 13.38 -8.06 3.24
CA LEU A 6 12.06 -8.06 3.88
C LEU A 6 12.13 -7.65 5.35
N ASN A 7 13.07 -8.20 6.12
CA ASN A 7 13.26 -7.79 7.51
C ASN A 7 13.63 -6.31 7.64
N LYS A 8 14.40 -5.79 6.69
CA LYS A 8 14.75 -4.36 6.64
C LYS A 8 13.53 -3.51 6.30
N ALA A 9 12.73 -3.92 5.32
CA ALA A 9 11.47 -3.25 4.93
C ALA A 9 10.50 -3.15 6.11
N ILE A 10 10.34 -4.24 6.87
CA ILE A 10 9.51 -4.26 8.09
C ILE A 10 10.00 -3.21 9.10
N LYS A 11 11.31 -3.15 9.37
CA LYS A 11 11.87 -2.16 10.32
C LYS A 11 11.66 -0.71 9.86
N ILE A 12 11.74 -0.46 8.56
CA ILE A 12 11.47 0.86 7.99
C ILE A 12 10.00 1.23 8.20
N ALA A 13 9.08 0.34 7.85
CA ALA A 13 7.64 0.54 8.06
C ALA A 13 7.27 0.72 9.55
N GLU A 14 7.88 -0.05 10.46
CA GLU A 14 7.70 0.10 11.91
C GLU A 14 8.15 1.46 12.42
N LYS A 15 9.23 2.01 11.85
CA LYS A 15 9.72 3.35 12.21
C LYS A 15 8.79 4.42 11.65
N ALA A 16 8.43 4.31 10.38
CA ALA A 16 7.55 5.20 9.64
C ALA A 16 6.18 5.36 10.33
N HIS A 17 5.50 4.24 10.58
CA HIS A 17 4.12 4.24 11.05
C HIS A 17 3.95 4.13 12.57
N ARG A 18 5.03 4.30 13.36
CA ARG A 18 5.06 4.05 14.82
C ARG A 18 3.94 4.76 15.60
N LYS A 19 3.61 5.98 15.19
CA LYS A 19 2.60 6.83 15.85
C LYS A 19 1.32 6.99 15.03
N GLN A 20 1.22 6.29 13.90
CA GLN A 20 0.08 6.38 13.02
C GLN A 20 -1.01 5.40 13.46
N THR A 21 -2.24 5.88 13.44
CA THR A 21 -3.43 5.05 13.63
C THR A 21 -4.21 4.99 12.33
N ASP A 22 -4.91 3.89 12.12
CA ASP A 22 -5.85 3.76 11.02
C ASP A 22 -7.14 4.53 11.32
N LYS A 23 -8.04 4.54 10.34
CA LYS A 23 -9.33 5.25 10.40
C LYS A 23 -10.27 4.72 11.49
N PHE A 24 -9.96 3.58 12.10
CA PHE A 24 -10.74 2.94 13.15
C PHE A 24 -10.03 3.01 14.51
N GLY A 25 -8.91 3.74 14.60
CA GLY A 25 -8.14 3.94 15.82
C GLY A 25 -7.16 2.80 16.16
N ALA A 26 -7.02 1.80 15.30
CA ALA A 26 -6.06 0.72 15.49
C ALA A 26 -4.65 1.15 15.00
N PRO A 27 -3.56 0.55 15.50
CA PRO A 27 -2.21 0.84 14.99
C PRO A 27 -2.11 0.59 13.48
N TYR A 28 -1.62 1.58 12.73
CA TYR A 28 -1.53 1.53 11.25
C TYR A 28 -0.63 0.37 10.77
N MET A 29 0.35 -0.02 11.58
CA MET A 29 1.21 -1.18 11.30
C MET A 29 0.41 -2.45 11.00
N GLY A 30 -0.78 -2.63 11.60
CA GLY A 30 -1.64 -3.77 11.30
C GLY A 30 -2.07 -3.83 9.83
N HIS A 31 -2.34 -2.69 9.20
CA HIS A 31 -2.69 -2.59 7.78
C HIS A 31 -1.53 -3.05 6.88
N VAL A 32 -0.37 -2.40 6.98
CA VAL A 32 0.79 -2.72 6.13
C VAL A 32 1.24 -4.18 6.29
N MET A 33 1.11 -4.76 7.49
CA MET A 33 1.42 -6.17 7.73
C MET A 33 0.43 -7.13 7.07
N ARG A 34 -0.87 -6.81 7.02
CA ARG A 34 -1.86 -7.63 6.30
C ARG A 34 -1.66 -7.55 4.79
N VAL A 35 -1.39 -6.36 4.25
CA VAL A 35 -1.04 -6.16 2.83
C VAL A 35 0.22 -6.95 2.47
N MET A 36 1.27 -6.87 3.30
CA MET A 36 2.48 -7.69 3.17
C MET A 36 2.16 -9.18 3.18
N ASN A 37 1.38 -9.67 4.14
CA ASN A 37 1.10 -11.09 4.29
C ASN A 37 0.27 -11.67 3.14
N ALA A 38 -0.56 -10.85 2.48
CA ALA A 38 -1.30 -11.23 1.28
C ALA A 38 -0.42 -11.38 0.02
N GLY A 39 0.82 -10.87 0.03
CA GLY A 39 1.77 -11.00 -1.07
C GLY A 39 2.24 -12.44 -1.29
N ARG A 40 2.28 -12.87 -2.56
CA ARG A 40 2.66 -14.23 -2.97
C ARG A 40 4.16 -14.40 -3.09
N THR A 41 4.86 -13.39 -3.62
CA THR A 41 6.32 -13.38 -3.78
C THR A 41 7.01 -12.52 -2.72
N LEU A 42 8.31 -12.72 -2.50
CA LEU A 42 9.06 -11.87 -1.57
C LEU A 42 9.09 -10.39 -1.99
N ASP A 43 9.06 -10.11 -3.29
CA ASP A 43 9.00 -8.72 -3.78
C ASP A 43 7.64 -8.10 -3.47
N GLU A 44 6.53 -8.83 -3.66
CA GLU A 44 5.20 -8.37 -3.23
C GLU A 44 5.13 -8.11 -1.73
N LYS A 45 5.77 -8.95 -0.91
CA LYS A 45 5.84 -8.73 0.54
C LYS A 45 6.66 -7.46 0.88
N ILE A 46 7.82 -7.29 0.24
CA ILE A 46 8.67 -6.11 0.46
C ILE A 46 7.95 -4.83 0.06
N VAL A 47 7.35 -4.79 -1.13
CA VAL A 47 6.60 -3.62 -1.58
C VAL A 47 5.34 -3.43 -0.76
N GLY A 48 4.63 -4.50 -0.41
CA GLY A 48 3.41 -4.44 0.40
C GLY A 48 3.63 -3.84 1.79
N VAL A 49 4.73 -4.16 2.48
CA VAL A 49 5.01 -3.54 3.78
C VAL A 49 5.46 -2.08 3.67
N LEU A 50 5.97 -1.68 2.50
CA LEU A 50 6.46 -0.31 2.24
C LEU A 50 5.48 0.57 1.45
N HIS A 51 4.30 0.07 1.06
CA HIS A 51 3.53 0.72 -0.01
C HIS A 51 3.05 2.15 0.31
N ASP A 52 2.87 2.48 1.58
CA ASP A 52 2.45 3.82 2.02
C ASP A 52 3.59 4.67 2.59
N VAL A 53 4.82 4.15 2.71
CA VAL A 53 5.88 4.88 3.45
C VAL A 53 6.26 6.20 2.81
N LEU A 54 6.21 6.29 1.48
CA LEU A 54 6.48 7.55 0.77
C LEU A 54 5.28 8.52 0.79
N GLU A 55 4.05 8.01 1.01
CA GLU A 55 2.84 8.84 1.11
C GLU A 55 2.72 9.44 2.52
N ASP A 56 2.97 8.63 3.56
CA ASP A 56 2.67 8.98 4.95
C ASP A 56 3.88 9.47 5.75
N CYS A 57 5.11 9.27 5.27
CA CYS A 57 6.33 9.60 6.01
C CYS A 57 7.29 10.43 5.15
N PRO A 58 7.15 11.77 5.15
CA PRO A 58 7.93 12.67 4.30
C PRO A 58 9.46 12.59 4.48
N GLU A 59 9.93 12.04 5.60
CA GLU A 59 11.35 11.81 5.87
C GLU A 59 11.94 10.61 5.10
N ILE A 60 11.10 9.76 4.50
CA ILE A 60 11.53 8.61 3.69
C ILE A 60 11.33 8.94 2.22
N THR A 61 12.40 8.85 1.44
CA THR A 61 12.40 9.10 -0.01
C THR A 61 12.77 7.83 -0.79
N SER A 62 12.48 7.81 -2.10
CA SER A 62 12.96 6.77 -3.01
C SER A 62 14.48 6.60 -2.95
N GLU A 63 15.22 7.70 -2.80
CA GLU A 63 16.67 7.71 -2.62
C GLU A 63 17.09 7.03 -1.30
N THR A 64 16.35 7.27 -0.21
CA THR A 64 16.57 6.57 1.07
C THR A 64 16.40 5.07 0.88
N LEU A 65 15.36 4.64 0.17
CA LEU A 65 15.14 3.21 -0.12
C LEU A 65 16.24 2.62 -1.01
N TYR A 66 16.74 3.38 -1.98
CA TYR A 66 17.87 2.96 -2.80
C TYR A 66 19.12 2.70 -1.96
N PHE A 67 19.49 3.63 -1.07
CA PHE A 67 20.63 3.45 -0.16
C PHE A 67 20.44 2.32 0.85
N GLU A 68 19.19 2.01 1.21
CA GLU A 68 18.86 0.85 2.04
C GLU A 68 19.00 -0.50 1.29
N GLY A 69 19.20 -0.46 -0.03
CA GLY A 69 19.50 -1.62 -0.88
C GLY A 69 18.27 -2.25 -1.53
N PHE A 70 17.14 -1.52 -1.62
CA PHE A 70 15.99 -1.96 -2.41
C PHE A 70 16.28 -1.82 -3.90
N THR A 71 15.76 -2.74 -4.70
CA THR A 71 15.98 -2.74 -6.15
C THR A 71 15.17 -1.65 -6.84
N GLU A 72 15.63 -1.15 -7.99
CA GLU A 72 14.88 -0.19 -8.81
C GLU A 72 13.44 -0.64 -9.11
N VAL A 73 13.23 -1.93 -9.37
CA VAL A 73 11.89 -2.51 -9.61
C VAL A 73 10.98 -2.37 -8.39
N GLN A 74 11.51 -2.57 -7.18
CA GLN A 74 10.75 -2.42 -5.94
C GLN A 74 10.44 -0.96 -5.66
N ILE A 75 11.42 -0.07 -5.84
CA ILE A 75 11.27 1.37 -5.61
C ILE A 75 10.24 1.94 -6.58
N PHE A 76 10.35 1.62 -7.88
CA PHE A 76 9.39 2.05 -8.88
C PHE A 76 7.96 1.58 -8.59
N ALA A 77 7.80 0.35 -8.06
CA ALA A 77 6.48 -0.13 -7.65
C ALA A 77 5.91 0.66 -6.46
N ILE A 78 6.74 1.01 -5.46
CA ILE A 78 6.33 1.85 -4.31
C ILE A 78 5.95 3.25 -4.81
N GLU A 79 6.73 3.84 -5.71
CA GLU A 79 6.42 5.13 -6.32
C GLU A 79 5.09 5.09 -7.07
N CYS A 80 4.80 4.02 -7.81
CA CYS A 80 3.51 3.81 -8.48
C CYS A 80 2.34 3.76 -7.50
N LEU A 81 2.55 3.24 -6.28
CA LEU A 81 1.55 3.11 -5.22
C LEU A 81 1.37 4.40 -4.39
N THR A 82 2.29 5.35 -4.51
CA THR A 82 2.26 6.61 -3.75
C THR A 82 1.40 7.66 -4.45
N LYS A 83 0.40 8.22 -3.76
CA LYS A 83 -0.30 9.41 -4.26
C LYS A 83 0.54 10.65 -4.05
N THR A 84 0.66 11.49 -5.07
CA THR A 84 1.44 12.74 -4.99
C THR A 84 0.60 13.94 -4.52
N SER A 85 -0.72 13.78 -4.40
CA SER A 85 -1.63 14.81 -3.92
C SER A 85 -3.01 14.20 -3.59
N ASP A 86 -3.67 14.74 -2.58
CA ASP A 86 -5.08 14.41 -2.26
C ASP A 86 -6.07 14.82 -3.37
N LEU A 87 -5.68 15.76 -4.22
CA LEU A 87 -6.47 16.21 -5.36
C LEU A 87 -6.28 15.32 -6.60
N MET A 88 -5.41 14.31 -6.52
CA MET A 88 -5.19 13.39 -7.62
C MET A 88 -6.48 12.63 -7.92
N ASP A 89 -6.90 12.70 -9.18
CA ASP A 89 -7.99 11.87 -9.68
C ASP A 89 -7.66 10.38 -9.50
N TYR A 90 -8.62 9.63 -8.96
CA TYR A 90 -8.37 8.25 -8.56
C TYR A 90 -8.18 7.34 -9.77
N ASP A 91 -8.86 7.60 -10.90
CA ASP A 91 -8.67 6.80 -12.11
C ASP A 91 -7.27 7.06 -12.69
N LYS A 92 -6.75 8.31 -12.63
CA LYS A 92 -5.34 8.61 -12.95
C LYS A 92 -4.36 7.90 -12.02
N PHE A 93 -4.67 7.81 -10.72
CA PHE A 93 -3.86 7.04 -9.79
C PHE A 93 -3.81 5.55 -10.15
N ILE A 94 -4.94 4.94 -10.51
CA ILE A 94 -4.96 3.55 -10.98
C ILE A 94 -4.15 3.40 -12.28
N LYS A 95 -4.20 4.36 -13.20
CA LYS A 95 -3.32 4.37 -14.40
C LYS A 95 -1.84 4.42 -14.07
N LYS A 96 -1.46 5.10 -12.98
CA LYS A 96 -0.08 5.10 -12.47
C LYS A 96 0.30 3.73 -11.92
N VAL A 97 -0.58 3.08 -11.14
CA VAL A 97 -0.37 1.72 -10.62
C VAL A 97 -0.16 0.71 -11.75
N GLU A 98 -0.86 0.85 -12.88
CA GLU A 98 -0.74 -0.05 -14.03
C GLU A 98 0.65 -0.08 -14.69
N GLN A 99 1.55 0.85 -14.35
CA GLN A 99 2.91 0.89 -14.91
C GLN A 99 3.82 -0.21 -14.34
N SER A 100 3.43 -0.87 -13.24
CA SER A 100 4.22 -1.92 -12.60
C SER A 100 3.36 -3.13 -12.22
N PRO A 101 3.62 -4.33 -12.76
CA PRO A 101 2.92 -5.56 -12.35
C PRO A 101 3.01 -5.82 -10.84
N LEU A 102 4.13 -5.43 -10.22
CA LEU A 102 4.34 -5.55 -8.79
C LEU A 102 3.45 -4.56 -8.01
N ALA A 103 3.29 -3.33 -8.51
CA ALA A 103 2.37 -2.37 -7.94
C ALA A 103 0.91 -2.83 -8.07
N ILE A 104 0.52 -3.40 -9.21
CA ILE A 104 -0.82 -3.96 -9.41
C ILE A 104 -1.13 -5.04 -8.36
N ALA A 105 -0.23 -6.02 -8.20
CA ALA A 105 -0.41 -7.10 -7.23
C ALA A 105 -0.58 -6.58 -5.80
N VAL A 106 0.27 -5.63 -5.39
CA VAL A 106 0.17 -5.01 -4.06
C VAL A 106 -1.07 -4.16 -3.93
N LYS A 107 -1.47 -3.41 -4.97
CA LYS A 107 -2.68 -2.58 -4.92
C LYS A 107 -3.95 -3.42 -4.75
N ILE A 108 -4.01 -4.58 -5.38
CA ILE A 108 -5.13 -5.53 -5.21
C ILE A 108 -5.20 -6.00 -3.74
N ASN A 109 -4.06 -6.28 -3.11
CA ASN A 109 -4.02 -6.66 -1.69
C ASN A 109 -4.42 -5.51 -0.75
N ASP A 110 -3.94 -4.30 -1.00
CA ASP A 110 -4.34 -3.08 -0.30
C ASP A 110 -5.87 -2.83 -0.41
N LEU A 111 -6.42 -2.91 -1.63
CA LEU A 111 -7.85 -2.73 -1.86
C LEU A 111 -8.68 -3.78 -1.10
N LYS A 112 -8.26 -5.05 -1.08
CA LYS A 112 -8.92 -6.10 -0.29
C LYS A 112 -8.93 -5.77 1.20
N ASP A 113 -7.79 -5.36 1.76
CA ASP A 113 -7.69 -5.00 3.18
C ASP A 113 -8.57 -3.79 3.52
N ASN A 114 -8.58 -2.79 2.63
CA ASN A 114 -9.38 -1.57 2.79
C ASN A 114 -10.89 -1.78 2.65
N MET A 115 -11.32 -2.85 1.98
CA MET A 115 -12.73 -3.23 1.81
C MET A 115 -13.19 -4.31 2.79
N ASP A 116 -12.33 -4.79 3.67
CA ASP A 116 -12.69 -5.79 4.67
C ASP A 116 -13.62 -5.20 5.73
N LEU A 117 -14.92 -5.49 5.59
CA LEU A 117 -15.98 -5.01 6.47
C LEU A 117 -15.85 -5.55 7.91
N THR A 118 -15.14 -6.67 8.12
CA THR A 118 -14.96 -7.25 9.46
C THR A 118 -14.09 -6.40 10.38
N ARG A 119 -13.39 -5.41 9.81
CA ARG A 119 -12.53 -4.46 10.53
C ARG A 119 -13.25 -3.23 11.06
N PHE A 120 -14.50 -2.99 10.64
CA PHE A 120 -15.25 -1.82 11.05
C PHE A 120 -15.71 -2.01 12.50
N THR A 121 -15.29 -1.09 13.38
CA THR A 121 -15.65 -1.09 14.81
C THR A 121 -16.98 -0.39 15.11
N GLY A 122 -17.64 0.14 14.07
CA GLY A 122 -18.92 0.82 14.17
C GLY A 122 -19.68 0.78 12.84
N LEU A 123 -20.91 1.32 12.85
CA LEU A 123 -21.72 1.41 11.64
C LEU A 123 -21.04 2.30 10.59
N MET A 124 -21.10 1.86 9.34
CA MET A 124 -20.54 2.62 8.22
C MET A 124 -21.26 3.94 8.00
N THR A 125 -20.48 4.99 7.73
CA THR A 125 -21.01 6.29 7.30
C THR A 125 -21.20 6.34 5.79
N GLU A 126 -21.94 7.34 5.28
CA GLU A 126 -22.02 7.60 3.83
C GLU A 126 -20.64 7.82 3.19
N ARG A 127 -19.69 8.40 3.94
CA ARG A 127 -18.31 8.60 3.48
C ARG A 127 -17.60 7.26 3.29
N ASP A 128 -17.86 6.29 4.16
CA ASP A 128 -17.29 4.94 4.02
C ASP A 128 -17.88 4.21 2.82
N PHE A 129 -19.19 4.27 2.60
CA PHE A 129 -19.83 3.68 1.41
C PHE A 129 -19.25 4.27 0.11
N LYS A 130 -19.12 5.61 0.02
CA LYS A 130 -18.50 6.27 -1.14
C LYS A 130 -17.07 5.80 -1.37
N ARG A 131 -16.28 5.65 -0.28
CA ARG A 131 -14.90 5.16 -0.36
C ARG A 131 -14.83 3.71 -0.80
N ILE A 132 -15.65 2.82 -0.24
CA ILE A 132 -15.67 1.40 -0.60
C ILE A 132 -16.09 1.23 -2.05
N ASN A 133 -17.13 1.93 -2.53
CA ASN A 133 -17.51 1.85 -3.95
C ASN A 133 -16.38 2.32 -4.88
N LYS A 134 -15.64 3.36 -4.49
CA LYS A 134 -14.44 3.79 -5.23
C LYS A 134 -13.37 2.70 -5.29
N TYR A 135 -13.11 2.03 -4.16
CA TYR A 135 -12.15 0.93 -4.07
C TYR A 135 -12.61 -0.32 -4.82
N LEU A 136 -13.90 -0.66 -4.76
CA LEU A 136 -14.48 -1.79 -5.47
C LEU A 136 -14.37 -1.61 -6.98
N LYS A 137 -14.67 -0.42 -7.50
CA LYS A 137 -14.48 -0.08 -8.93
C LYS A 137 -13.04 -0.36 -9.37
N ALA A 138 -12.06 0.12 -8.62
CA ALA A 138 -10.65 -0.09 -8.94
C ALA A 138 -10.23 -1.56 -8.81
N TYR A 139 -10.73 -2.26 -7.78
CA TYR A 139 -10.46 -3.67 -7.57
C TYR A 139 -10.96 -4.51 -8.75
N GLN A 140 -12.23 -4.36 -9.13
CA GLN A 140 -12.84 -5.05 -10.27
C GLN A 140 -12.05 -4.79 -11.54
N TYR A 141 -11.77 -3.51 -11.83
CA TYR A 141 -10.98 -3.12 -12.99
C TYR A 141 -9.60 -3.80 -13.04
N LEU A 142 -8.85 -3.80 -11.94
CA LEU A 142 -7.51 -4.40 -11.90
C LEU A 142 -7.57 -5.93 -12.04
N THR A 143 -8.52 -6.60 -11.37
CA THR A 143 -8.62 -8.07 -11.39
C THR A 143 -9.24 -8.64 -12.66
N GLU A 144 -10.02 -7.86 -13.40
CA GLU A 144 -10.57 -8.28 -14.69
C GLU A 144 -9.54 -8.13 -15.81
N LYS A 145 -8.65 -7.14 -15.67
CA LYS A 145 -7.68 -6.79 -16.71
C LYS A 145 -6.34 -7.53 -16.60
N TYR A 146 -5.91 -7.92 -15.38
CA TYR A 146 -4.59 -8.49 -15.08
C TYR A 146 -4.70 -9.72 -14.18
#